data_AF-A0A564SDI6-F1
#
_entry.id   AF-A0A564SDI6-F1
#
_cell.length_a   1.000
_cell.length_b   1.000
_cell.length_c   1.000
_cell.angle_alpha   90.00
_cell.angle_beta   90.00
_cell.angle_gamma   90.00
#
_symmetry.space_group_name_H-M   'P 1'
#
loop_
_entity.id
_entity.type
_entity.pdbx_description
1 polymer ?
#
loop_
_entity_poly.entity_id
_entity_poly.type
_entity_poly.pdbx_seq_one_letter_code
_entity_poly.pdbx_strand_id
1 'polypeptide(L)'
;MNWISRFERKYGRFCIPNLISIIVGGQILVYAIELFVNQFISVSLGLSRSLLLMGQVWRLITFVFIPFSGGGPLSVILGIYFTWFIGTALEKEWGDFRFNLYFLLGMIGTALGCLVTGIPADTYCLSLSLLLAFAMLYPEVQVLLFFVIPVRVKYFGLFAAAMWLFSFLTAGWLYKVSYLLSMLGFVLFFGPQALRSVRAWIRREQWKRKNRR
;
A
#
# COMPACT_ATOMS: atom_id res chain seq x y z
N MET A 1 -3.11 -26.63 -1.49
CA MET A 1 -1.88 -25.84 -1.25
C MET A 1 -2.08 -24.45 -1.80
N ASN A 2 -1.90 -23.43 -0.97
CA ASN A 2 -2.05 -22.03 -1.37
C ASN A 2 -0.97 -21.68 -2.40
N TRP A 3 -1.27 -20.91 -3.46
CA TRP A 3 -0.29 -20.57 -4.50
C TRP A 3 0.95 -19.88 -3.93
N ILE A 4 0.76 -19.05 -2.89
CA ILE A 4 1.81 -18.37 -2.12
C ILE A 4 2.84 -19.38 -1.57
N SER A 5 2.40 -20.52 -1.01
CA SER A 5 3.34 -21.48 -0.42
C SER A 5 4.17 -22.23 -1.46
N ARG A 6 3.71 -22.30 -2.72
CA ARG A 6 4.53 -22.83 -3.83
C ARG A 6 5.64 -21.84 -4.21
N PHE A 7 5.29 -20.54 -4.27
CA PHE A 7 6.26 -19.48 -4.54
C PHE A 7 7.29 -19.35 -3.42
N GLU A 8 6.85 -19.43 -2.17
CA GLU A 8 7.71 -19.40 -0.98
C GLU A 8 8.76 -20.52 -1.00
N ARG A 9 8.35 -21.75 -1.34
CA ARG A 9 9.29 -22.88 -1.48
C ARG A 9 10.36 -22.65 -2.56
N LYS A 10 10.02 -21.97 -3.66
CA LYS A 10 10.92 -21.77 -4.80
C LYS A 10 11.81 -20.53 -4.64
N TYR A 11 11.25 -19.43 -4.11
CA TYR A 11 11.87 -18.11 -4.10
C TYR A 11 12.10 -17.55 -2.69
N GLY A 12 11.85 -18.33 -1.63
CA GLY A 12 12.03 -17.89 -0.25
C GLY A 12 13.42 -17.36 0.06
N ARG A 13 14.46 -17.81 -0.65
CA ARG A 13 15.85 -17.33 -0.48
C ARG A 13 16.07 -15.88 -0.94
N PHE A 14 15.19 -15.33 -1.77
CA PHE A 14 15.29 -13.96 -2.28
C PHE A 14 14.46 -12.94 -1.48
N CYS A 15 13.87 -13.35 -0.35
CA CYS A 15 13.18 -12.39 0.51
C CYS A 15 14.18 -11.44 1.16
N ILE A 16 13.83 -10.16 1.22
CA ILE A 16 14.61 -9.16 1.92
C ILE A 16 14.08 -9.10 3.35
N PRO A 17 14.87 -9.49 4.37
CA PRO A 17 14.45 -9.37 5.75
C PRO A 17 14.43 -7.89 6.17
N ASN A 18 13.47 -7.50 6.99
CA ASN A 18 13.29 -6.13 7.47
C ASN A 18 13.08 -5.12 6.33
N LEU A 19 12.33 -5.52 5.30
CA LEU A 19 12.07 -4.72 4.10
C LEU A 19 11.49 -3.36 4.48
N ILE A 20 10.54 -3.31 5.43
CA ILE A 20 9.94 -2.03 5.82
C ILE A 20 10.95 -1.09 6.46
N SER A 21 11.87 -1.62 7.28
CA SER A 21 12.89 -0.81 7.96
C SER A 21 13.85 -0.19 6.94
N ILE A 22 14.20 -0.93 5.88
CA ILE A 22 15.01 -0.42 4.78
C ILE A 22 14.27 0.70 4.04
N ILE A 23 12.98 0.50 3.73
CA ILE A 23 12.16 1.52 3.04
C ILE A 23 12.05 2.78 3.89
N VAL A 24 11.72 2.64 5.18
CA VAL A 24 11.59 3.75 6.13
C VAL A 24 12.92 4.48 6.30
N GLY A 25 14.04 3.77 6.42
CA GLY A 25 15.37 4.38 6.45
C GLY A 25 15.67 5.19 5.19
N GLY A 26 15.32 4.64 4.02
CA GLY A 26 15.42 5.36 2.75
C GLY A 26 14.51 6.60 2.68
N GLN A 27 13.29 6.51 3.20
CA GLN A 27 12.36 7.66 3.28
C GLN A 27 12.89 8.78 4.16
N ILE A 28 13.47 8.45 5.32
CA ILE A 28 14.12 9.42 6.20
C ILE A 28 15.31 10.08 5.48
N LEU A 29 16.13 9.30 4.78
CA LEU A 29 17.28 9.81 4.04
C LEU A 29 16.86 10.74 2.89
N VAL A 30 15.90 10.32 2.06
CA VAL A 30 15.38 11.15 0.96
C VAL A 30 14.79 12.45 1.49
N TYR A 31 14.03 12.39 2.57
CA TYR A 31 13.45 13.58 3.18
C TYR A 31 14.51 14.52 3.78
N ALA A 32 15.55 13.97 4.41
CA ALA A 32 16.67 14.78 4.91
C ALA A 32 17.42 15.48 3.76
N ILE A 33 17.67 14.77 2.65
CA ILE A 33 18.27 15.36 1.46
C ILE A 33 17.36 16.45 0.89
N GLU A 34 16.05 16.23 0.85
CA GLU A 34 15.07 17.20 0.39
C GLU A 34 15.09 18.50 1.21
N LEU A 35 15.23 18.39 2.53
CA LEU A 35 15.26 19.55 3.43
C LEU A 35 16.58 20.30 3.42
N PHE A 36 17.71 19.60 3.35
CA PHE A 36 19.02 20.20 3.64
C PHE A 36 19.93 20.35 2.42
N VAL A 37 19.68 19.63 1.32
CA VAL A 37 20.61 19.53 0.20
C VAL A 37 19.94 19.93 -1.11
N ASN A 38 18.83 19.28 -1.46
CA ASN A 38 18.15 19.47 -2.74
C ASN A 38 16.65 19.23 -2.61
N GLN A 39 15.88 20.33 -2.54
CA GLN A 39 14.41 20.32 -2.48
C GLN A 39 13.71 19.62 -3.65
N PHE A 40 14.42 19.29 -4.74
CA PHE A 40 13.87 18.61 -5.92
C PHE A 40 14.29 17.13 -6.02
N ILE A 41 14.92 16.55 -4.99
CA ILE A 41 15.36 15.15 -5.05
C ILE A 41 14.19 14.19 -5.30
N SER A 42 13.02 14.45 -4.72
CA SER A 42 11.80 13.65 -4.89
C SER A 42 11.34 13.60 -6.35
N VAL A 43 11.50 14.69 -7.11
CA VAL A 43 11.20 14.74 -8.55
C VAL A 43 12.16 13.84 -9.34
N SER A 44 13.42 13.73 -8.90
CA SER A 44 14.43 12.89 -9.53
C SER A 44 14.25 11.40 -9.24
N LEU A 45 13.55 11.06 -8.15
CA LEU A 45 13.29 9.67 -7.74
C LEU A 45 11.89 9.17 -8.15
N GLY A 46 10.96 10.09 -8.43
CA GLY A 46 9.54 9.78 -8.68
C GLY A 46 9.30 8.95 -9.93
N LEU A 47 8.21 8.19 -9.94
CA LEU A 47 7.91 7.30 -11.05
C LEU A 47 7.25 8.08 -12.20
N SER A 48 7.88 8.08 -13.38
CA SER A 48 7.37 8.76 -14.57
C SER A 48 7.64 7.96 -15.84
N ARG A 49 6.59 7.74 -16.65
CA ARG A 49 6.67 6.98 -17.90
C ARG A 49 7.65 7.58 -18.90
N SER A 50 7.63 8.89 -19.10
CA SER A 50 8.51 9.54 -20.08
C SER A 50 9.98 9.34 -19.73
N LEU A 51 10.33 9.47 -18.46
CA LEU A 51 11.71 9.32 -17.97
C LEU A 51 12.15 7.86 -17.97
N LEU A 52 11.24 6.92 -17.70
CA LEU A 52 11.52 5.49 -17.86
C LEU A 52 11.87 5.15 -19.31
N LEU A 53 11.13 5.68 -20.29
CA LEU A 53 11.40 5.49 -21.72
C LEU A 53 12.72 6.15 -22.16
N MET A 54 13.20 7.16 -21.43
CA MET A 54 14.52 7.77 -21.61
C MET A 54 15.65 6.99 -20.90
N GLY A 55 15.37 5.80 -20.37
CA GLY A 55 16.37 4.92 -19.76
C GLY A 55 16.57 5.06 -18.24
N GLN A 56 15.75 5.88 -17.55
CA GLN A 56 15.85 6.08 -16.10
C GLN A 56 15.22 4.94 -15.29
N VAL A 57 15.67 3.70 -15.50
CA VAL A 57 15.05 2.47 -14.97
C VAL A 57 15.09 2.36 -13.44
N TRP A 58 16.01 3.06 -12.77
CA TRP A 58 16.09 3.11 -11.30
C TRP A 58 14.80 3.64 -10.66
N ARG A 59 14.01 4.45 -11.38
CA ARG A 59 12.72 4.99 -10.92
C ARG A 59 11.70 3.92 -10.56
N LEU A 60 11.82 2.71 -11.14
CA LEU A 60 10.98 1.55 -10.78
C LEU A 60 11.18 1.10 -9.33
N ILE A 61 12.29 1.48 -8.71
CA ILE A 61 12.62 1.14 -7.32
C ILE A 61 12.60 2.41 -6.47
N THR A 62 13.22 3.51 -6.92
CA THR A 62 13.47 4.68 -6.06
C THR A 62 12.22 5.39 -5.57
N PHE A 63 11.10 5.29 -6.28
CA PHE A 63 9.87 5.99 -5.91
C PHE A 63 9.33 5.58 -4.54
N VAL A 64 9.62 4.35 -4.07
CA VAL A 64 9.14 3.87 -2.75
C VAL A 64 9.82 4.57 -1.58
N PHE A 65 11.01 5.13 -1.82
CA PHE A 65 11.75 5.90 -0.83
C PHE A 65 11.27 7.35 -0.75
N ILE A 66 10.31 7.77 -1.56
CA ILE A 66 9.67 9.08 -1.40
C ILE A 66 8.59 8.91 -0.33
N PRO A 67 8.72 9.58 0.83
CA PRO A 67 7.69 9.50 1.85
C PRO A 67 6.39 10.15 1.36
N PHE A 68 5.27 9.58 1.76
CA PHE A 68 3.97 10.22 1.54
C PHE A 68 3.91 11.54 2.33
N SER A 69 3.53 12.64 1.67
CA SER A 69 3.35 13.94 2.32
C SER A 69 1.92 14.46 2.13
N GLY A 70 1.33 14.96 3.22
CA GLY A 70 0.06 15.68 3.23
C GLY A 70 0.24 17.21 3.16
N GLY A 71 1.37 17.69 2.65
CA GLY A 71 1.64 19.13 2.44
C GLY A 71 2.49 19.82 3.51
N GLY A 72 3.02 19.12 4.53
CA GLY A 72 3.92 19.74 5.51
C GLY A 72 4.82 18.78 6.29
N PRO A 73 5.85 19.27 7.01
CA PRO A 73 6.85 18.42 7.67
C PRO A 73 6.28 17.43 8.69
N LEU A 74 5.30 17.87 9.49
CA LEU A 74 4.60 16.98 10.44
C LEU A 74 3.90 15.82 9.73
N SER A 75 3.31 16.07 8.56
CA SER A 75 2.62 15.03 7.80
C SER A 75 3.57 13.97 7.26
N VAL A 76 4.80 14.37 6.90
CA VAL A 76 5.86 13.46 6.44
C VAL A 76 6.37 12.62 7.60
N ILE A 77 6.70 13.24 8.73
CA ILE A 77 7.18 12.53 9.93
C ILE A 77 6.14 11.52 10.40
N LEU A 78 4.87 11.93 10.47
CA LEU A 78 3.78 11.03 10.80
C LEU A 78 3.62 9.94 9.74
N GLY A 79 3.69 10.26 8.45
CA GLY A 79 3.61 9.29 7.36
C GLY A 79 4.68 8.20 7.46
N ILE A 80 5.94 8.59 7.71
CA ILE A 80 7.06 7.66 7.91
C ILE A 80 6.82 6.79 9.15
N TYR A 81 6.42 7.40 10.28
CA TYR A 81 6.11 6.67 11.51
C TYR A 81 4.99 5.64 11.29
N PHE A 82 3.90 6.03 10.63
CA PHE A 82 2.78 5.13 10.33
C PHE A 82 3.20 4.00 9.40
N THR A 83 3.96 4.29 8.34
CA THR A 83 4.50 3.27 7.44
C THR A 83 5.37 2.27 8.19
N TRP A 84 6.25 2.75 9.08
CA TRP A 84 7.07 1.88 9.93
C TRP A 84 6.22 1.03 10.90
N PHE A 85 5.32 1.65 11.64
CA PHE A 85 4.47 0.99 12.64
C PHE A 85 3.60 -0.10 11.99
N ILE A 86 2.88 0.25 10.92
CA ILE A 86 2.00 -0.67 10.21
C ILE A 86 2.81 -1.76 9.51
N GLY A 87 3.83 -1.38 8.74
CA GLY A 87 4.59 -2.32 7.95
C GLY A 87 5.38 -3.30 8.81
N THR A 88 5.92 -2.88 9.95
CA THR A 88 6.61 -3.80 10.89
C THR A 88 5.65 -4.81 11.50
N ALA A 89 4.43 -4.38 11.86
CA ALA A 89 3.42 -5.30 12.36
C ALA A 89 3.00 -6.32 11.30
N LEU A 90 2.80 -5.88 10.06
CA LEU A 90 2.45 -6.75 8.93
C LEU A 90 3.59 -7.71 8.55
N GLU A 91 4.83 -7.24 8.51
CA GLU A 91 6.02 -8.06 8.20
C GLU A 91 6.20 -9.16 9.24
N LYS A 92 6.00 -8.85 10.53
CA LYS A 92 6.03 -9.84 11.62
C LYS A 92 4.89 -10.85 11.56
N GLU A 93 3.67 -10.40 11.24
CA GLU A 93 2.48 -11.28 11.18
C GLU A 93 2.53 -12.24 9.98
N TRP A 94 3.02 -11.78 8.83
CA TRP A 94 3.05 -12.57 7.60
C TRP A 94 4.36 -13.32 7.38
N GLY A 95 5.45 -12.88 8.02
CA GLY A 95 6.81 -13.29 7.71
C GLY A 95 7.35 -12.60 6.45
N ASP A 96 8.68 -12.55 6.36
CA ASP A 96 9.43 -11.79 5.36
C ASP A 96 8.97 -12.06 3.93
N PHE A 97 8.85 -13.33 3.53
CA PHE A 97 8.52 -13.68 2.14
C PHE A 97 7.15 -13.16 1.70
N ARG A 98 6.12 -13.35 2.52
CA ARG A 98 4.75 -12.95 2.17
C ARG A 98 4.61 -11.44 2.14
N PHE A 99 5.24 -10.74 3.08
CA PHE A 99 5.27 -9.29 3.11
C PHE A 99 6.02 -8.72 1.89
N ASN A 100 7.19 -9.27 1.56
CA ASN A 100 7.94 -8.92 0.35
C ASN A 100 7.08 -9.11 -0.90
N LEU A 101 6.44 -10.27 -1.06
CA LEU A 101 5.59 -10.56 -2.21
C LEU A 101 4.41 -9.57 -2.29
N TYR A 102 3.76 -9.29 -1.18
CA TYR A 102 2.66 -8.32 -1.10
C TYR A 102 3.11 -6.94 -1.57
N PHE A 103 4.22 -6.44 -1.03
CA PHE A 103 4.74 -5.11 -1.33
C PHE A 103 5.23 -5.01 -2.78
N LEU A 104 5.97 -6.01 -3.26
CA LEU A 104 6.47 -6.09 -4.64
C LEU A 104 5.32 -6.15 -5.66
N LEU A 105 4.24 -6.87 -5.38
CA LEU A 105 3.06 -6.88 -6.25
C LEU A 105 2.39 -5.51 -6.31
N GLY A 106 2.37 -4.78 -5.19
CA GLY A 106 1.97 -3.37 -5.16
C GLY A 106 2.87 -2.53 -6.08
N MET A 107 4.20 -2.62 -5.90
CA MET A 107 5.16 -1.84 -6.70
C MET A 107 5.03 -2.12 -8.20
N ILE A 108 4.93 -3.40 -8.58
CA ILE A 108 4.72 -3.82 -9.97
C ILE A 108 3.40 -3.26 -10.49
N GLY A 109 2.32 -3.36 -9.70
CA GLY A 109 1.03 -2.79 -10.05
C GLY A 109 1.09 -1.28 -10.31
N THR A 110 1.76 -0.54 -9.45
CA THR A 110 1.98 0.91 -9.59
C THR A 110 2.84 1.25 -10.82
N ALA A 111 3.91 0.49 -11.07
CA ALA A 111 4.75 0.66 -12.24
C ALA A 111 3.99 0.39 -13.55
N LEU A 112 3.21 -0.70 -13.59
CA LEU A 112 2.34 -1.01 -14.73
C LEU A 112 1.27 0.08 -14.93
N GLY A 113 0.67 0.58 -13.85
CA GLY A 113 -0.25 1.71 -13.88
C GLY A 113 0.39 2.93 -14.55
N CYS A 114 1.59 3.31 -14.12
CA CYS A 114 2.33 4.42 -14.70
C CYS A 114 2.67 4.18 -16.19
N LEU A 115 3.15 3.00 -16.55
CA LEU A 115 3.52 2.66 -17.92
C LEU A 115 2.34 2.64 -18.89
N VAL A 116 1.19 2.11 -18.45
CA VAL A 116 -0.02 2.00 -19.29
C VAL A 116 -0.73 3.34 -19.41
N THR A 117 -0.84 4.10 -18.32
CA THR A 117 -1.66 5.33 -18.27
C THR A 117 -0.87 6.60 -18.55
N GLY A 118 0.45 6.56 -18.37
CA GLY A 118 1.33 7.73 -18.44
C GLY A 118 1.24 8.67 -17.24
N ILE A 119 0.40 8.36 -16.25
CA ILE A 119 0.24 9.16 -15.04
C ILE A 119 1.45 8.90 -14.12
N PRO A 120 2.16 9.94 -13.66
CA PRO A 120 3.19 9.80 -12.65
C PRO A 120 2.61 9.14 -11.39
N ALA A 121 3.34 8.18 -10.84
CA ALA A 121 2.86 7.43 -9.69
C ALA A 121 3.69 7.72 -8.45
N ASP A 122 3.03 7.66 -7.30
CA ASP A 122 3.60 7.89 -5.98
C ASP A 122 3.36 6.67 -5.06
N THR A 123 3.67 6.84 -3.78
CA THR A 123 3.49 5.81 -2.76
C THR A 123 2.09 5.81 -2.15
N TYR A 124 1.15 6.64 -2.61
CA TYR A 124 -0.18 6.78 -2.00
C TYR A 124 -0.92 5.44 -1.94
N CYS A 125 -1.02 4.74 -3.07
CA CYS A 125 -1.69 3.45 -3.13
C CYS A 125 -0.94 2.37 -2.33
N LEU A 126 0.39 2.39 -2.31
CA LEU A 126 1.17 1.43 -1.53
C LEU A 126 0.90 1.60 -0.02
N SER A 127 1.01 2.82 0.48
CA SER A 127 0.74 3.17 1.88
C SER A 127 -0.70 2.85 2.27
N LEU A 128 -1.66 3.19 1.40
CA LEU A 128 -3.07 2.86 1.59
C LEU A 128 -3.28 1.34 1.67
N SER A 129 -2.66 0.57 0.78
CA SER A 129 -2.80 -0.88 0.75
C SER A 129 -2.33 -1.53 2.05
N LEU A 130 -1.18 -1.09 2.58
CA LEU A 130 -0.65 -1.51 3.88
C LEU A 130 -1.61 -1.15 5.01
N LEU A 131 -2.14 0.07 5.00
CA LEU A 131 -3.11 0.50 6.00
C LEU A 131 -4.39 -0.35 5.98
N LEU A 132 -4.94 -0.62 4.80
CA LEU A 132 -6.13 -1.47 4.67
C LEU A 132 -5.86 -2.90 5.13
N ALA A 133 -4.69 -3.46 4.79
CA ALA A 133 -4.27 -4.77 5.26
C ALA A 133 -4.19 -4.83 6.79
N PHE A 134 -3.60 -3.81 7.40
CA PHE A 134 -3.50 -3.70 8.85
C PHE A 134 -4.85 -3.53 9.52
N ALA A 135 -5.75 -2.72 8.95
CA ALA A 135 -7.10 -2.55 9.47
C ALA A 135 -7.94 -3.83 9.41
N MET A 136 -7.68 -4.73 8.45
CA MET A 136 -8.33 -6.03 8.39
C MET A 136 -7.79 -7.02 9.44
N LEU A 137 -6.49 -6.96 9.75
CA LEU A 137 -5.86 -7.89 10.70
C LEU A 137 -6.01 -7.45 12.15
N TYR A 138 -5.94 -6.14 12.41
CA TYR A 138 -5.94 -5.56 13.75
C TYR A 138 -6.99 -4.45 13.91
N PRO A 139 -8.29 -4.73 13.65
CA PRO A 139 -9.34 -3.70 13.65
C PRO A 139 -9.57 -3.03 15.01
N GLU A 140 -9.29 -3.73 16.11
CA GLU A 140 -9.51 -3.25 17.48
C GLU A 140 -8.26 -2.61 18.12
N VAL A 141 -7.11 -2.63 17.44
CA VAL A 141 -5.93 -1.89 17.91
C VAL A 141 -6.23 -0.40 17.90
N GLN A 142 -5.73 0.31 18.92
CA GLN A 142 -5.84 1.76 19.04
C GLN A 142 -4.52 2.39 18.63
N VAL A 143 -4.59 3.40 17.76
CA VAL A 143 -3.43 4.22 17.38
C VAL A 143 -3.71 5.66 17.80
N LEU A 144 -2.70 6.31 18.38
CA LEU A 144 -2.77 7.71 18.79
C LEU A 144 -2.60 8.61 17.57
N LEU A 145 -3.70 9.18 17.08
CA LEU A 145 -3.71 10.21 16.05
C LEU A 145 -3.05 11.47 16.61
N PHE A 146 -2.04 11.97 15.90
CA PHE A 146 -1.20 13.11 16.33
C PHE A 146 -0.59 12.94 17.74
N PHE A 147 -0.40 11.71 18.21
CA PHE A 147 0.04 11.39 19.58
C PHE A 147 -0.93 11.84 20.69
N VAL A 148 -2.15 12.28 20.36
CA VAL A 148 -3.12 12.82 21.33
C VAL A 148 -4.42 12.01 21.35
N ILE A 149 -5.00 11.69 20.19
CA ILE A 149 -6.36 11.14 20.11
C ILE A 149 -6.30 9.63 19.83
N PRO A 150 -6.67 8.74 20.77
CA PRO A 150 -6.72 7.31 20.50
C PRO A 150 -7.89 6.99 19.56
N VAL A 151 -7.58 6.50 18.36
CA VAL A 151 -8.56 6.08 17.37
C VAL A 151 -8.37 4.60 17.04
N ARG A 152 -9.46 3.84 16.99
CA ARG A 152 -9.38 2.43 16.58
C ARG A 152 -9.05 2.33 15.09
N VAL A 153 -8.17 1.41 14.74
CA VAL A 153 -7.67 1.23 13.38
C VAL A 153 -8.80 0.95 12.39
N LYS A 154 -9.88 0.26 12.79
CA LYS A 154 -11.04 0.04 11.90
C LYS A 154 -11.64 1.31 11.34
N TYR A 155 -11.70 2.40 12.12
CA TYR A 155 -12.21 3.68 11.65
C TYR A 155 -11.23 4.36 10.71
N PHE A 156 -9.93 4.24 11.00
CA PHE A 156 -8.88 4.79 10.17
C PHE A 156 -8.81 4.08 8.80
N GLY A 157 -8.90 2.75 8.78
CA GLY A 157 -8.99 1.96 7.55
C GLY A 157 -10.27 2.24 6.76
N LEU A 158 -11.42 2.41 7.42
CA LEU A 158 -12.67 2.78 6.75
C LEU A 158 -12.58 4.17 6.11
N PHE A 159 -12.02 5.15 6.83
CA PHE A 159 -11.78 6.49 6.31
C PHE A 159 -10.85 6.45 5.10
N ALA A 160 -9.76 5.70 5.18
CA ALA A 160 -8.80 5.56 4.08
C ALA A 160 -9.43 4.88 2.85
N ALA A 161 -10.24 3.84 3.05
CA ALA A 161 -11.00 3.19 1.99
C ALA A 161 -12.01 4.14 1.34
N ALA A 162 -12.71 4.95 2.14
CA ALA A 162 -13.68 5.93 1.66
C ALA A 162 -12.98 7.03 0.85
N MET A 163 -11.83 7.54 1.32
CA MET A 163 -11.02 8.51 0.61
C MET A 163 -10.55 7.96 -0.74
N TRP A 164 -10.03 6.73 -0.76
CA TRP A 164 -9.63 6.09 -2.02
C TRP A 164 -10.81 5.91 -2.98
N LEU A 165 -11.97 5.48 -2.48
CA LEU A 165 -13.16 5.31 -3.30
C LEU A 165 -13.65 6.65 -3.85
N PHE A 166 -13.64 7.71 -3.04
CA PHE A 166 -13.99 9.05 -3.49
C PHE A 166 -13.02 9.55 -4.58
N SER A 167 -11.71 9.41 -4.37
CA SER A 167 -10.68 9.70 -5.37
C SER A 167 -10.86 8.87 -6.64
N PHE A 168 -11.23 7.60 -6.50
CA PHE A 168 -11.49 6.71 -7.63
C PHE A 168 -12.72 7.13 -8.44
N LEU A 169 -13.82 7.49 -7.78
CA LEU A 169 -15.07 7.86 -8.47
C LEU A 169 -14.95 9.18 -9.21
N THR A 170 -14.28 10.16 -8.61
CA THR A 170 -14.06 11.51 -9.16
C THR A 170 -12.95 11.56 -10.21
N ALA A 171 -12.08 10.54 -10.26
CA ALA A 171 -10.98 10.46 -11.19
C ALA A 171 -11.42 10.18 -12.65
N GLY A 172 -10.60 10.67 -13.59
CA GLY A 172 -10.69 10.32 -15.01
C GLY A 172 -10.37 8.84 -15.27
N TRP A 173 -10.72 8.35 -16.47
CA TRP A 173 -10.58 6.94 -16.83
C TRP A 173 -9.15 6.39 -16.65
N LEU A 174 -8.14 7.15 -17.08
CA LEU A 174 -6.74 6.75 -16.93
C LEU A 174 -6.31 6.64 -15.45
N TYR A 175 -6.74 7.58 -14.60
CA TYR A 175 -6.46 7.53 -13.16
C TYR A 175 -7.15 6.35 -12.49
N LYS A 176 -8.38 6.01 -12.90
CA LYS A 176 -9.08 4.80 -12.42
C LYS A 176 -8.28 3.54 -12.71
N VAL A 177 -7.77 3.39 -13.93
CA VAL A 177 -6.90 2.26 -14.30
C VAL A 177 -5.63 2.24 -13.45
N SER A 178 -4.99 3.40 -13.25
CA SER A 178 -3.79 3.51 -12.40
C SER A 178 -4.04 3.10 -10.95
N TYR A 179 -5.16 3.54 -10.36
CA TYR A 179 -5.54 3.17 -9.00
C TYR A 179 -5.86 1.68 -8.85
N LEU A 180 -6.55 1.07 -9.81
CA LEU A 180 -6.84 -0.36 -9.78
C LEU A 180 -5.57 -1.21 -9.89
N LEU A 181 -4.66 -0.83 -10.80
CA LEU A 181 -3.38 -1.53 -10.96
C LEU A 181 -2.49 -1.36 -9.73
N SER A 182 -2.46 -0.18 -9.12
CA SER A 182 -1.68 0.07 -7.90
C SER A 182 -2.20 -0.67 -6.67
N MET A 183 -3.46 -1.14 -6.69
CA MET A 183 -4.07 -1.97 -5.65
C MET A 183 -3.87 -3.48 -5.86
N LEU A 184 -3.10 -3.89 -6.87
CA LEU A 184 -2.95 -5.30 -7.27
C LEU A 184 -2.47 -6.20 -6.10
N GLY A 185 -1.49 -5.76 -5.31
CA GLY A 185 -1.03 -6.50 -4.13
C GLY A 185 -2.15 -6.76 -3.11
N PHE A 186 -2.94 -5.73 -2.80
CA PHE A 186 -4.09 -5.83 -1.91
C PHE A 186 -5.18 -6.75 -2.46
N VAL A 187 -5.55 -6.58 -3.72
CA VAL A 187 -6.59 -7.39 -4.38
C VAL A 187 -6.20 -8.87 -4.43
N LEU A 188 -4.94 -9.20 -4.70
CA LEU A 188 -4.50 -10.60 -4.76
C LEU A 188 -4.48 -11.29 -3.39
N PHE A 189 -4.09 -10.58 -2.32
CA PHE A 189 -4.02 -11.15 -0.97
C PHE A 189 -5.39 -11.20 -0.28
N PHE A 190 -6.19 -10.14 -0.40
CA PHE A 190 -7.45 -9.98 0.32
C PHE A 190 -8.69 -10.23 -0.53
N GLY A 191 -8.60 -10.16 -1.86
CA GLY A 191 -9.71 -10.45 -2.78
C GLY A 191 -10.34 -11.83 -2.54
N PRO A 192 -9.56 -12.93 -2.42
CA PRO A 192 -10.13 -14.25 -2.11
C PRO A 192 -10.83 -14.32 -0.75
N GLN A 193 -10.37 -13.53 0.23
CA GLN A 193 -10.98 -13.46 1.57
C GLN A 193 -12.28 -12.66 1.53
N ALA A 194 -12.28 -11.49 0.88
CA ALA A 194 -13.44 -10.65 0.67
C ALA A 194 -14.55 -11.35 -0.13
N LEU A 195 -14.19 -12.09 -1.19
CA LEU A 195 -15.16 -12.86 -1.97
C LEU A 195 -15.82 -13.97 -1.13
N ARG A 196 -15.06 -14.63 -0.24
CA ARG A 196 -15.61 -15.66 0.65
C ARG A 196 -16.52 -15.09 1.72
N SER A 197 -16.17 -13.95 2.32
CA SER A 197 -17.01 -13.29 3.33
C SER A 197 -18.32 -12.79 2.72
N VAL A 198 -18.28 -12.18 1.54
CA VAL A 198 -19.48 -11.76 0.79
C VAL A 198 -20.35 -12.96 0.42
N ARG A 199 -19.77 -14.04 -0.13
CA ARG A 199 -20.54 -15.27 -0.44
C ARG A 199 -21.15 -15.92 0.80
N ALA A 200 -20.46 -15.89 1.94
CA ALA A 200 -20.99 -16.39 3.21
C ALA A 200 -22.13 -15.51 3.74
N TRP A 201 -22.03 -14.19 3.59
CA TRP A 201 -23.10 -13.26 3.92
C TRP A 201 -24.34 -13.48 3.03
N ILE A 202 -24.17 -13.57 1.70
CA ILE A 202 -25.28 -13.83 0.76
C ILE A 202 -26.00 -15.15 1.12
N ARG A 203 -25.25 -16.22 1.41
CA ARG A 203 -25.85 -17.50 1.83
C ARG A 203 -26.63 -17.39 3.13
N ARG A 204 -26.11 -16.66 4.12
CA ARG A 204 -26.83 -16.38 5.39
C ARG A 204 -28.12 -15.60 5.13
N GLU A 205 -28.08 -14.61 4.24
CA GLU A 205 -29.23 -13.78 3.93
C GLU A 205 -30.30 -14.57 3.13
N GLN A 206 -29.88 -15.42 2.19
CA GLN A 206 -30.77 -16.34 1.50
C GLN A 206 -31.40 -17.36 2.45
N TRP A 207 -30.65 -17.89 3.43
CA TRP A 207 -31.18 -18.79 4.44
C TRP A 207 -32.20 -18.10 5.36
N LYS A 208 -31.92 -16.88 5.83
CA LYS A 208 -32.88 -16.07 6.60
C LYS A 208 -34.17 -15.78 5.84
N ARG A 209 -34.09 -15.55 4.52
CA ARG A 209 -35.27 -15.36 3.65
C ARG A 209 -36.07 -16.64 3.45
N LYS A 210 -35.40 -17.80 3.39
CA LYS A 210 -36.05 -19.12 3.23
C LYS A 210 -36.77 -19.60 4.50
N ASN A 211 -36.21 -19.33 5.67
CA ASN A 211 -36.78 -19.72 6.98
C ASN A 211 -37.76 -18.67 7.57
N ARG A 212 -38.08 -17.61 6.83
CA ARG A 212 -39.11 -16.61 7.17
C ARG A 212 -40.47 -16.91 6.50
N ARG A 213 -40.62 -18.08 5.87
CA ARG A 213 -41.88 -18.60 5.33
C ARG A 213 -42.35 -19.77 6.15
#